data_AF-A0AAN4YRD2-F1
#
_entry.id   AF-A0AAN4YRD2-F1
#
_cell.length_a   1.000
_cell.length_b   1.000
_cell.length_c   1.000
_cell.angle_alpha   90.00
_cell.angle_beta   90.00
_cell.angle_gamma   90.00
#
_symmetry.space_group_name_H-M   'P 1'
#
loop_
_entity.id
_entity.type
_entity.pdbx_description
1 polymer ?
#
loop_
_entity_poly.entity_id
_entity_poly.type
_entity_poly.pdbx_seq_one_letter_code
_entity_poly.pdbx_strand_id
1 'polypeptide(L)'
;MVDQEALESVLSVSDPECRSETGFVRLVNGVWKPEEPDEEELEELEISDPSELEIHEPLEGCALEDVGWMKVSYEDAETRAFLKIGDNVDWSSYYQRPPCIVTWI
;
A
#
# COMPACT_ATOMS: atom_id res chain seq x y z
N MET A 1 -3.33 11.12 0.31
CA MET A 1 -4.77 11.44 0.28
C MET A 1 -5.34 11.21 1.67
N VAL A 2 -6.26 12.07 2.13
CA VAL A 2 -6.92 11.93 3.43
C VAL A 2 -8.41 11.75 3.15
N ASP A 3 -8.94 10.59 3.51
CA ASP A 3 -10.37 10.31 3.51
C ASP A 3 -10.91 10.32 4.95
N GLN A 4 -12.20 10.00 5.12
CA GLN A 4 -12.85 9.99 6.42
C GLN A 4 -12.20 8.97 7.37
N GLU A 5 -11.83 7.80 6.87
CA GLU A 5 -11.20 6.74 7.67
C GLU A 5 -9.83 7.20 8.20
N ALA A 6 -8.99 7.76 7.33
CA ALA A 6 -7.68 8.31 7.70
C ALA A 6 -7.81 9.47 8.70
N LEU A 7 -8.78 10.36 8.48
CA LEU A 7 -9.03 11.47 9.40
C LEU A 7 -9.43 10.98 10.80
N GLU A 8 -10.38 10.04 10.88
CA GLU A 8 -10.82 9.46 12.15
C GLU A 8 -9.71 8.69 12.85
N SER A 9 -8.90 7.96 12.08
CA SER A 9 -7.71 7.25 12.56
C SER A 9 -6.75 8.18 13.30
N VAL A 10 -6.39 9.32 12.71
CA VAL A 10 -5.49 10.30 13.35
C VAL A 10 -6.15 10.98 14.55
N LEU A 11 -7.44 11.35 14.47
CA LEU A 11 -8.17 12.00 15.57
C LEU A 11 -8.38 11.06 16.78
N SER A 12 -8.39 9.74 16.56
CA SER A 12 -8.56 8.75 17.62
C SER A 12 -7.27 8.47 18.43
N VAL A 13 -6.12 9.01 18.00
CA VAL A 13 -4.85 8.84 18.70
C VAL A 13 -4.93 9.51 20.08
N SER A 14 -4.82 8.70 21.13
CA SER A 14 -5.07 9.15 22.51
C SER A 14 -3.93 9.98 23.10
N ASP A 15 -2.70 9.80 22.59
CA ASP A 15 -1.51 10.53 23.04
C ASP A 15 -0.69 11.00 21.82
N PRO A 16 -0.68 12.31 21.52
CA PRO A 16 0.07 12.85 20.38
C PRO A 16 1.59 12.91 20.61
N GLU A 17 2.07 12.70 21.84
CA GLU A 17 3.51 12.70 22.16
C GLU A 17 4.14 11.31 22.00
N CYS A 18 3.32 10.26 21.88
CA CYS A 18 3.76 8.90 21.60
C CYS A 18 3.61 8.57 20.10
N ARG A 19 4.55 7.77 19.57
CA ARG A 19 4.47 7.26 18.20
C ARG A 19 3.13 6.56 18.01
N SER A 20 2.35 7.04 17.08
CA SER A 20 1.03 6.47 16.79
C SER A 20 1.15 5.13 16.09
N GLU A 21 0.49 4.11 16.65
CA GLU A 21 0.40 2.78 16.03
C GLU A 21 -0.79 2.67 15.08
N THR A 22 -1.81 3.53 15.28
CA THR A 22 -3.10 3.46 14.58
C THR A 22 -3.37 4.63 13.64
N GLY A 23 -2.64 5.74 13.80
CA GLY A 23 -2.80 6.96 13.02
C GLY A 23 -2.16 6.84 11.63
N PHE A 24 -2.94 6.90 10.56
CA PHE A 24 -2.42 6.73 9.20
C PHE A 24 -3.00 7.72 8.20
N VAL A 25 -2.30 7.86 7.09
CA VAL A 25 -2.80 8.49 5.86
C VAL A 25 -2.62 7.53 4.68
N ARG A 26 -3.38 7.72 3.60
CA ARG A 26 -3.21 6.94 2.37
C ARG A 26 -2.14 7.58 1.50
N LEU A 27 -1.02 6.89 1.29
CA LEU A 27 -0.06 7.27 0.27
C LEU A 27 -0.49 6.65 -1.06
N VAL A 28 -0.58 7.46 -2.11
CA VAL A 28 -1.05 7.03 -3.44
C VAL A 28 0.09 7.18 -4.44
N ASN A 29 0.44 6.09 -5.10
CA ASN A 29 1.31 6.09 -6.27
C ASN A 29 0.48 6.35 -7.52
N GLY A 30 0.47 7.60 -7.98
CA GLY A 30 -0.34 8.02 -9.13
C GLY A 30 0.14 7.50 -10.49
N VAL A 31 1.32 6.90 -10.57
CA VAL A 31 1.85 6.30 -11.82
C VAL A 31 1.84 4.77 -11.80
N TRP A 32 1.48 4.17 -10.67
CA TRP A 32 1.38 2.72 -10.53
C TRP A 32 0.35 2.15 -11.50
N LYS A 33 0.68 1.00 -12.08
CA LYS A 33 -0.20 0.22 -12.93
C LYS A 33 -0.09 -1.25 -12.55
N PRO A 34 -1.18 -2.01 -12.67
CA PRO A 34 -1.12 -3.47 -12.59
C PRO A 34 -0.11 -3.98 -13.61
N GLU A 35 0.86 -4.79 -13.16
CA GLU A 35 1.69 -5.57 -14.07
C GLU A 35 0.85 -6.74 -14.58
N GLU A 36 0.79 -6.91 -15.90
CA GLU A 36 0.11 -8.04 -16.51
C GLU A 36 1.13 -9.18 -16.57
N PRO A 37 0.89 -10.30 -15.88
CA PRO A 37 1.81 -11.43 -15.89
C PRO A 37 1.93 -11.98 -17.31
N ASP A 38 3.14 -12.33 -17.71
CA ASP A 38 3.39 -12.90 -19.03
C ASP A 38 3.12 -14.42 -19.07
N GLU A 39 3.16 -15.01 -20.28
CA GLU A 39 2.87 -16.43 -20.48
C GLU A 39 3.86 -17.34 -19.73
N GLU A 40 5.13 -16.93 -19.56
CA GLU A 40 6.12 -17.72 -18.82
C GLU A 40 5.83 -17.71 -17.31
N GLU A 41 5.44 -16.56 -16.75
CA GLU A 41 5.04 -16.44 -15.33
C GLU A 41 3.76 -17.23 -15.02
N LEU A 42 2.78 -17.24 -15.93
CA LEU A 42 1.56 -18.05 -15.79
C LEU A 42 1.87 -19.56 -15.82
N GLU A 43 2.77 -19.99 -16.71
CA GLU A 43 3.22 -21.37 -16.80
C GLU A 43 3.98 -21.82 -15.55
N GLU A 44 4.85 -20.98 -14.98
CA GLU A 44 5.57 -21.28 -13.72
C GLU A 44 4.62 -21.41 -12.52
N LEU A 45 3.53 -20.64 -12.50
CA LEU A 45 2.51 -20.68 -11.44
C LEU A 45 1.47 -21.80 -11.63
N GLU A 46 1.59 -22.61 -12.69
CA GLU A 46 0.60 -23.62 -13.11
C GLU A 46 -0.82 -23.05 -13.32
N ILE A 47 -0.92 -21.76 -13.63
CA ILE A 47 -2.19 -21.05 -13.78
C ILE A 47 -2.59 -21.02 -15.25
N SER A 48 -3.72 -21.64 -15.57
CA SER A 48 -4.22 -21.73 -16.94
C SER A 48 -5.08 -20.53 -17.35
N ASP A 49 -5.59 -19.77 -16.37
CA ASP A 49 -6.36 -18.56 -16.58
C ASP A 49 -5.84 -17.46 -15.64
N PRO A 50 -5.38 -16.31 -16.14
CA PRO A 50 -4.86 -15.22 -15.31
C PRO A 50 -5.87 -14.68 -14.30
N SER A 51 -7.16 -14.99 -14.43
CA SER A 51 -8.16 -14.71 -13.38
C SER A 51 -8.05 -15.59 -12.14
N GLU A 52 -7.29 -16.69 -12.17
CA GLU A 52 -7.01 -17.53 -10.99
C GLU A 52 -5.86 -16.97 -10.12
N LEU A 53 -5.17 -15.91 -10.58
CA LEU A 53 -4.16 -15.17 -9.80
C LEU A 53 -4.75 -14.29 -8.69
N GLU A 54 -6.05 -14.38 -8.40
CA GLU A 54 -6.67 -13.71 -7.27
C GLU A 54 -6.23 -14.36 -5.94
N ILE A 55 -4.97 -14.15 -5.55
CA ILE A 55 -4.38 -14.69 -4.31
C ILE A 55 -4.95 -13.96 -3.08
N HIS A 56 -5.42 -12.71 -3.25
CA HIS A 56 -5.93 -11.86 -2.19
C HIS A 56 -7.34 -11.34 -2.43
N GLU A 57 -8.08 -11.09 -1.35
CA GLU A 57 -9.38 -10.44 -1.42
C GLU A 57 -9.26 -9.07 -2.13
N PRO A 58 -10.18 -8.75 -3.07
CA PRO A 58 -10.13 -7.49 -3.80
C PRO A 58 -10.23 -6.27 -2.88
N LEU A 59 -9.24 -5.38 -2.98
CA LEU A 59 -9.25 -4.07 -2.30
C LEU A 59 -9.89 -3.03 -3.21
N GLU A 60 -11.06 -2.53 -2.83
CA GLU A 60 -11.81 -1.54 -3.61
C GLU A 60 -12.05 -1.98 -5.08
N GLY A 61 -12.18 -3.29 -5.31
CA GLY A 61 -12.34 -3.88 -6.64
C GLY A 61 -11.04 -4.23 -7.37
N CYS A 62 -9.88 -4.11 -6.70
CA CYS A 62 -8.56 -4.48 -7.24
C CYS A 62 -8.03 -5.75 -6.57
N ALA A 63 -7.82 -6.83 -7.35
CA ALA A 63 -7.44 -8.14 -6.82
C ALA A 63 -5.92 -8.40 -6.73
N LEU A 64 -5.09 -7.58 -7.39
CA LEU A 64 -3.62 -7.73 -7.36
C LEU A 64 -3.03 -7.50 -5.98
N GLU A 65 -1.99 -8.26 -5.62
CA GLU A 65 -1.22 -8.18 -4.36
C GLU A 65 -0.82 -6.74 -4.00
N ASP A 66 -0.28 -6.02 -5.00
CA ASP A 66 0.04 -4.61 -4.91
C ASP A 66 -1.11 -3.77 -5.49
N VAL A 67 -1.50 -2.72 -4.77
CA VAL A 67 -2.38 -1.67 -5.28
C VAL A 67 -1.63 -0.34 -5.26
N GLY A 68 -2.01 0.59 -6.14
CA GLY A 68 -1.35 1.91 -6.25
C GLY A 68 -1.51 2.82 -5.04
N TRP A 69 -1.81 2.29 -3.86
CA TRP A 69 -1.86 3.01 -2.60
C TRP A 69 -1.58 2.11 -1.40
N MET A 70 -1.13 2.68 -0.29
CA MET A 70 -0.94 1.96 0.98
C MET A 70 -1.25 2.86 2.18
N LYS A 71 -1.45 2.27 3.36
CA LYS A 71 -1.56 3.02 4.62
C LYS A 71 -0.15 3.29 5.15
N VAL A 72 0.18 4.55 5.40
CA VAL A 72 1.45 4.97 5.99
C VAL A 72 1.14 5.71 7.28
N SER A 73 1.92 5.49 8.34
CA SER A 73 1.82 6.29 9.56
C SER A 73 1.86 7.78 9.24
N TYR A 74 0.98 8.57 9.86
CA TYR A 74 0.90 10.00 9.55
C TYR A 74 2.21 10.73 9.88
N GLU A 75 2.97 10.23 10.85
CA GLU A 75 4.29 10.75 11.25
C GLU A 75 5.37 10.48 10.19
N ASP A 76 5.24 9.36 9.47
CA ASP A 76 6.18 8.94 8.44
C ASP A 76 5.81 9.48 7.03
N ALA A 77 4.60 10.03 6.88
CA ALA A 77 4.05 10.45 5.59
C ALA A 77 4.70 11.70 4.99
N GLU A 78 5.49 12.45 5.78
CA GLU A 78 6.14 13.69 5.35
C GLU A 78 7.53 13.42 4.71
N THR A 79 8.60 13.91 5.35
CA THR A 79 9.97 13.85 4.84
C THR A 79 10.45 12.42 4.62
N ARG A 80 10.00 11.46 5.45
CA ARG A 80 10.43 10.06 5.35
C ARG A 80 9.87 9.38 4.10
N ALA A 81 8.59 9.60 3.80
CA ALA A 81 7.99 9.14 2.54
C ALA A 81 8.74 9.65 1.32
N PHE A 82 9.05 10.95 1.32
CA PHE A 82 9.78 11.57 0.22
C PHE A 82 11.16 10.92 0.01
N LEU A 83 11.92 10.70 1.08
CA LEU A 83 13.25 10.08 1.01
C LEU A 83 13.23 8.60 0.60
N LYS A 84 12.13 7.89 0.87
CA LYS A 84 12.01 6.44 0.63
C LYS A 84 11.39 6.09 -0.72
N ILE A 85 10.49 6.93 -1.24
CA ILE A 85 9.65 6.59 -2.41
C ILE A 85 9.95 7.47 -3.63
N GLY A 86 10.73 8.53 -3.48
CA GLY A 86 10.94 9.58 -4.50
C GLY A 86 11.41 9.12 -5.88
N ASP A 87 12.03 7.94 -6.01
CA ASP A 87 12.66 7.50 -7.27
C ASP A 87 11.86 6.44 -8.06
N ASN A 88 10.60 6.12 -7.71
CA ASN A 88 9.72 5.12 -8.37
C ASN A 88 10.23 3.67 -8.42
N VAL A 89 11.53 3.41 -8.25
CA VAL A 89 12.14 2.07 -8.23
C VAL A 89 11.78 1.30 -6.95
N ASP A 90 11.28 2.02 -5.93
CA ASP A 90 11.19 1.49 -4.57
C ASP A 90 9.75 1.18 -4.09
N TRP A 91 8.71 1.36 -4.92
CA TRP A 91 7.33 1.12 -4.49
C TRP A 91 7.14 -0.32 -3.96
N SER A 92 7.54 -1.33 -4.74
CA SER A 92 7.46 -2.74 -4.35
C SER A 92 8.31 -3.08 -3.12
N SER A 93 9.40 -2.34 -2.89
CA SER A 93 10.29 -2.56 -1.73
C SER A 93 9.70 -2.07 -0.40
N TYR A 94 8.78 -1.11 -0.44
CA TYR A 94 8.17 -0.52 0.75
C TYR A 94 6.66 -0.74 0.86
N TYR A 95 6.03 -1.24 -0.20
CA TYR A 95 4.62 -1.50 -0.22
C TYR A 95 4.24 -2.54 0.84
N GLN A 96 3.16 -2.25 1.57
CA GLN A 96 2.44 -3.25 2.33
C GLN A 96 0.96 -3.13 2.01
N ARG A 97 0.37 -4.27 1.68
CA ARG A 97 -1.05 -4.36 1.39
C ARG A 97 -1.86 -3.96 2.64
N PRO A 98 -2.85 -3.05 2.50
CA PRO A 98 -3.85 -2.84 3.55
C PRO A 98 -4.47 -4.18 4.00
N PRO A 99 -4.77 -4.36 5.30
CA PRO A 99 -4.94 -3.32 6.32
C PRO A 99 -3.66 -2.89 7.06
N CYS A 100 -2.49 -3.43 6.69
CA CYS A 100 -1.22 -3.09 7.34
C CYS A 100 -0.89 -1.60 7.22
N ILE A 101 -0.35 -1.02 8.30
CA ILE A 101 0.15 0.36 8.33
C ILE A 101 1.67 0.32 8.26
N VAL A 102 2.22 0.92 7.20
CA VAL A 102 3.66 1.02 7.01
C VAL A 102 4.23 2.04 7.99
N THR A 103 5.26 1.62 8.69
CA THR A 103 6.11 2.49 9.51
C THR A 103 7.55 2.32 9.06
N TRP A 104 8.28 3.42 8.95
CA TRP A 104 9.70 3.39 8.60
C TRP A 104 10.49 3.80 9.83
N ILE A 105 11.28 2.88 10.39
CA ILE A 105 12.13 3.12 11.58
C ILE A 105 13.40 3.86 11.18
#